data_AF-A0A959K2C0-F1
#
_entry.id   AF-A0A959K2C0-F1
#
_cell.length_a   1.000
_cell.length_b   1.000
_cell.length_c   1.000
_cell.angle_alpha   90.00
_cell.angle_beta   90.00
_cell.angle_gamma   90.00
#
_symmetry.space_group_name_H-M   'P 1'
#
loop_
_entity.id
_entity.type
_entity.pdbx_description
1 polymer ?
#
loop_
_entity_poly.entity_id
_entity_poly.type
_entity_poly.pdbx_seq_one_letter_code
_entity_poly.pdbx_strand_id
1 'polypeptide(L)' 'MSSDSETESMEADKSGPEYTSAYVCPMHCKGSGSDEAGTCPVCKMDYVANEGHQDSDGHEGHNH' A
#
# COMPACT_ATOMS: atom_id res chain seq x y z
N MET A 1 -14.32 -26.87 -20.74
CA MET A 1 -15.23 -25.72 -20.57
C MET A 1 -15.68 -25.73 -19.13
N SER A 2 -15.45 -24.72 -18.30
CA SER A 2 -14.75 -23.45 -18.43
C SER A 2 -14.47 -23.02 -16.98
N SER A 3 -13.23 -22.61 -16.72
CA SER A 3 -12.82 -21.55 -15.81
C SER A 3 -13.75 -21.19 -14.64
N ASP A 4 -13.35 -21.63 -13.46
CA ASP A 4 -13.40 -20.84 -12.23
C ASP A 4 -12.01 -21.02 -11.61
N SER A 5 -10.91 -20.36 -12.01
CA SER A 5 -10.71 -19.02 -12.58
C SER A 5 -11.32 -17.89 -11.77
N GLU A 6 -10.87 -17.78 -10.53
CA GLU A 6 -9.88 -16.77 -10.14
C GLU A 6 -10.18 -16.29 -8.73
N THR A 7 -9.13 -16.30 -7.93
CA THR A 7 -8.97 -15.53 -6.70
C THR A 7 -9.80 -15.99 -5.51
N GLU A 8 -9.21 -16.94 -4.79
CA GLU A 8 -9.35 -17.16 -3.35
C GLU A 8 -9.58 -15.82 -2.64
N SER A 9 -10.86 -15.59 -2.39
CA SER A 9 -11.37 -14.46 -1.65
C SER A 9 -11.39 -14.88 -0.19
N MET A 10 -10.28 -14.70 0.53
CA MET A 10 -10.22 -14.56 2.01
C MET A 10 -8.77 -14.37 2.51
N GLU A 11 -8.02 -13.45 1.92
CA GLU A 11 -6.79 -12.91 2.54
C GLU A 11 -7.11 -11.49 3.04
N ALA A 12 -6.87 -11.24 4.32
CA ALA A 12 -7.36 -10.08 5.08
C ALA A 12 -6.99 -8.69 4.50
N ASP A 13 -8.01 -7.97 3.98
CA ASP A 13 -8.21 -6.50 4.00
C ASP A 13 -6.93 -5.63 4.01
N LYS A 14 -6.02 -5.80 3.05
CA LYS A 14 -4.85 -4.91 2.83
C LYS A 14 -4.70 -4.45 1.38
N SER A 15 -5.76 -4.55 0.59
CA SER A 15 -5.76 -4.14 -0.83
C SER A 15 -6.24 -2.71 -1.06
N GLY A 16 -6.43 -1.93 0.00
CA GLY A 16 -6.82 -0.52 -0.10
C GLY A 16 -5.70 0.34 -0.70
N PRO A 17 -6.02 1.52 -1.26
CA PRO A 17 -5.00 2.46 -1.76
C PRO A 17 -4.02 2.86 -0.65
N GLU A 18 -4.42 2.81 0.63
CA GLU A 18 -3.56 3.06 1.78
C GLU A 18 -2.43 2.04 2.03
N TYR A 19 -2.36 0.95 1.25
CA TYR A 19 -1.29 -0.04 1.28
C TYR A 19 -0.73 -0.40 -0.10
N THR A 20 -1.40 0.02 -1.18
CA THR A 20 -1.04 -0.35 -2.57
C THR A 20 -0.59 0.84 -3.42
N SER A 21 -0.89 2.07 -3.01
CA SER A 21 -0.45 3.28 -3.73
C SER A 21 1.04 3.57 -3.49
N ALA A 22 1.66 4.32 -4.40
CA ALA A 22 3.07 4.73 -4.29
C ALA A 22 3.34 5.62 -3.07
N TYR A 23 2.35 6.43 -2.67
CA TYR A 23 2.36 7.24 -1.46
C TYR A 23 1.14 6.92 -0.60
N VAL A 24 1.38 6.55 0.66
CA VAL A 24 0.36 6.13 1.62
C VAL A 24 0.33 7.05 2.84
N CYS A 25 -0.81 7.13 3.51
CA CYS A 25 -0.87 7.88 4.76
C CYS A 25 -0.12 7.12 5.86
N PRO A 26 0.76 7.76 6.64
CA PRO A 26 1.44 7.10 7.75
C PRO A 26 0.47 6.61 8.85
N MET A 27 -0.75 7.14 8.88
CA MET A 27 -1.83 6.67 9.78
C MET A 27 -2.74 5.63 9.13
N HIS A 28 -2.47 5.21 7.88
CA HIS A 28 -3.28 4.28 7.09
C HIS A 28 -4.78 4.58 7.16
N CYS A 29 -5.15 5.84 6.88
CA CYS A 29 -6.56 6.21 6.81
C CYS A 29 -7.23 5.43 5.67
N LYS A 30 -8.49 5.01 5.85
CA LYS A 30 -9.18 4.23 4.83
C LYS A 30 -9.35 5.06 3.54
N GLY A 31 -8.87 4.54 2.41
CA GLY A 31 -8.91 5.27 1.14
C GLY A 31 -7.81 6.33 1.00
N SER A 32 -6.80 6.34 1.87
CA SER A 32 -5.71 7.33 1.80
C SER A 32 -4.47 6.74 1.12
N GLY A 33 -4.47 6.79 -0.19
CA GLY A 33 -3.32 6.48 -1.04
C GLY A 33 -3.32 7.41 -2.25
N SER A 34 -2.13 7.68 -2.77
CA SER A 34 -1.91 8.54 -3.92
C SER A 34 -0.74 8.00 -4.73
N ASP A 35 -0.81 8.09 -6.05
CA ASP A 35 0.31 7.76 -6.92
C ASP A 35 1.39 8.85 -6.90
N GLU A 36 1.02 10.06 -6.46
CA GLU A 36 1.89 11.24 -6.37
C GLU A 36 2.07 11.70 -4.92
N ALA A 37 3.20 12.35 -4.65
CA ALA A 37 3.45 12.99 -3.37
C ALA A 37 2.40 14.09 -3.11
N GLY A 38 1.90 14.15 -1.88
CA GLY A 38 0.86 15.11 -1.51
C GLY A 38 0.50 15.00 -0.04
N THR A 39 -0.63 15.58 0.34
CA THR A 39 -1.12 15.59 1.72
C THR A 39 -2.43 14.82 1.82
N CYS A 40 -2.54 13.95 2.82
CA CYS A 40 -3.73 13.16 3.10
C CYS A 40 -4.95 14.06 3.38
N PRO A 41 -6.07 13.92 2.67
CA PRO A 41 -7.25 14.77 2.86
C PRO A 41 -7.98 14.46 4.18
N VAL A 42 -7.73 13.30 4.79
CA VAL A 42 -8.36 12.86 6.03
C VAL A 42 -7.65 13.47 7.25
N CYS A 43 -6.34 13.23 7.39
CA CYS A 43 -5.56 13.67 8.55
C CYS A 43 -4.71 14.93 8.30
N LYS A 44 -4.63 15.41 7.06
CA LYS A 44 -3.80 16.56 6.63
C LYS A 44 -2.30 16.39 6.92
N MET A 45 -1.82 15.15 6.99
CA MET A 45 -0.39 14.84 7.05
C MET A 45 0.13 14.51 5.66
N ASP A 46 1.42 14.74 5.43
CA ASP A 46 2.06 14.41 4.17
C ASP A 46 2.10 12.88 3.98
N TYR A 47 1.84 12.45 2.74
CA TYR A 47 1.93 11.06 2.39
C TYR A 47 3.39 10.60 2.39
N VAL A 48 3.61 9.35 2.80
CA VAL A 48 4.93 8.71 2.84
C VAL A 48 5.06 7.72 1.70
N ALA A 49 6.26 7.56 1.15
CA ALA A 49 6.51 6.58 0.12
C ALA A 49 6.22 5.17 0.66
N ASN A 50 5.46 4.39 -0.11
CA ASN A 50 5.11 3.03 0.24
C ASN A 50 6.22 2.09 -0.25
N GLU A 51 6.93 1.46 0.69
CA GLU A 51 7.96 0.46 0.40
C GLU A 51 7.39 -0.79 -0.28
N GLY A 52 6.09 -1.03 -0.16
CA GLY A 52 5.37 -2.09 -0.86
C GLY A 52 5.15 -1.83 -2.36
N HIS A 53 5.26 -0.56 -2.79
CA HIS A 53 5.29 -0.19 -4.21
C HIS A 53 6.74 -0.34 -4.70
N GLN A 54 7.13 -1.59 -4.93
CA GLN A 54 8.51 -2.00 -5.22
C GLN A 54 9.19 -1.13 -6.27
N ASP A 55 10.20 -0.37 -5.84
CA ASP A 55 11.45 -0.28 -6.58
C ASP A 55 12.53 -0.97 -5.74
N SER A 56 13.39 -1.69 -6.42
CA SER A 56 14.12 -2.83 -5.91
C SER A 56 15.39 -2.42 -5.15
N ASP A 57 15.29 -1.70 -4.04
CA ASP A 57 16.49 -1.17 -3.35
C ASP A 57 16.46 -1.36 -1.83
N GLY A 58 16.92 -2.55 -1.42
CA GLY A 58 17.87 -2.77 -0.32
C GLY A 58 17.56 -2.22 1.08
N HIS A 59 17.04 -3.08 1.95
CA HIS A 59 17.40 -3.04 3.38
C HIS A 59 17.99 -4.38 3.82
N GLU A 60 19.30 -4.48 3.63
CA GLU A 60 20.18 -5.48 4.21
C GLU A 60 20.29 -5.27 5.73
N GLY A 61 20.07 -6.33 6.50
CA GLY A 61 20.74 -6.53 7.79
C GLY A 61 19.98 -6.16 9.07
N HIS A 62 19.18 -7.09 9.57
CA HIS A 62 18.94 -7.20 11.01
C HIS A 62 19.44 -8.57 11.50
N ASN A 63 20.67 -8.57 12.04
CA ASN A 63 21.30 -9.72 12.70
C ASN A 63 20.57 -10.01 14.02
N HIS A 64 20.29 -11.29 14.25
CA HIS A 64 19.69 -11.87 15.45
C HIS A 64 20.70 -11.88 16.62
#